data_AF-A0A2E5UT16-F1
#
_entry.id   AF-A0A2E5UT16-F1
#
_cell.length_a   1.000
_cell.length_b   1.000
_cell.length_c   1.000
_cell.angle_alpha   90.00
_cell.angle_beta   90.00
_cell.angle_gamma   90.00
#
_symmetry.space_group_name_H-M   'P 1'
#
loop_
_entity.id
_entity.type
_entity.pdbx_description
1 polymer ?
#
loop_
_entity_poly.entity_id
_entity_poly.type
_entity_poly.pdbx_seq_one_letter_code
_entity_poly.pdbx_strand_id
1 'polypeptide(L)'
;MEKTLDYNKNILQIEWISDEYHIDKLEIFLRYVRAENNWNEWVYLSRDEGFSEIYFKNRKIISEKENNLYRIEYLAEIKFDEQSQHEFISALNYCGGGMQGLIGFKLNNEIIEEELFEIRCIDYA
;
A
#
# COMPACT_ATOMS: atom_id res chain seq x y z
N MET A 1 6.65 10.92 -16.98
CA MET A 1 7.71 10.66 -15.97
C MET A 1 7.19 9.53 -15.10
N GLU A 2 7.73 8.33 -15.21
CA GLU A 2 7.31 7.21 -14.35
C GLU A 2 7.87 7.42 -12.95
N LYS A 3 6.98 7.55 -11.96
CA LYS A 3 7.35 7.58 -10.54
C LYS A 3 7.08 6.20 -9.98
N THR A 4 8.14 5.46 -9.68
CA THR A 4 8.06 4.14 -9.05
C THR A 4 8.36 4.28 -7.57
N LEU A 5 7.43 3.83 -6.72
CA LEU A 5 7.64 3.71 -5.28
C LEU A 5 8.34 2.37 -5.01
N ASP A 6 9.61 2.39 -4.62
CA ASP A 6 10.35 1.17 -4.26
C ASP A 6 10.98 1.34 -2.86
N TYR A 7 10.83 0.32 -2.02
CA TYR A 7 11.18 0.34 -0.60
C TYR A 7 12.30 -0.63 -0.28
N ASN A 8 13.35 -0.10 0.33
CA ASN A 8 14.51 -0.90 0.75
C ASN A 8 14.27 -1.79 1.99
N LYS A 9 13.07 -1.78 2.61
CA LYS A 9 12.58 -2.82 3.54
C LYS A 9 11.05 -2.94 3.45
N ASN A 10 10.60 -3.51 2.34
CA ASN A 10 9.25 -3.98 1.99
C ASN A 10 8.58 -4.88 3.05
N ILE A 11 8.21 -4.38 4.23
CA ILE A 11 7.69 -5.21 5.33
C ILE A 11 6.41 -4.59 5.91
N LEU A 12 5.29 -5.30 5.77
CA LEU A 12 4.07 -5.09 6.53
C LEU A 12 3.97 -6.18 7.61
N GLN A 13 3.83 -5.79 8.86
CA GLN A 13 3.60 -6.71 9.97
C GLN A 13 2.13 -6.67 10.34
N ILE A 14 1.50 -7.85 10.43
CA ILE A 14 0.07 -7.96 10.69
C ILE A 14 -0.11 -9.03 11.75
N GLU A 15 -0.79 -8.66 12.83
CA GLU A 15 -1.32 -9.62 13.77
C GLU A 15 -2.58 -10.23 13.17
N TRP A 16 -2.57 -11.54 12.90
CA TRP A 16 -3.65 -12.20 12.19
C TRP A 16 -4.29 -13.26 13.07
N ILE A 17 -5.44 -12.93 13.66
CA ILE A 17 -6.18 -13.82 14.53
C ILE A 17 -7.49 -14.20 13.84
N SER A 18 -7.49 -15.33 13.13
CA SER A 18 -8.69 -15.88 12.52
C SER A 18 -8.66 -17.41 12.51
N ASP A 19 -9.74 -18.02 12.98
CA ASP A 19 -9.97 -19.48 12.87
C ASP A 19 -10.63 -19.85 11.53
N GLU A 20 -11.11 -18.86 10.77
CA GLU A 20 -11.86 -19.05 9.52
C GLU A 20 -10.96 -18.89 8.29
N TYR A 21 -10.03 -17.93 8.33
CA TYR A 21 -9.23 -17.53 7.17
C TYR A 21 -7.74 -17.67 7.46
N HIS A 22 -7.05 -18.49 6.66
CA HIS A 22 -5.59 -18.52 6.65
C HIS A 22 -5.04 -17.43 5.72
N ILE A 23 -4.09 -16.65 6.22
CA ILE A 23 -3.51 -15.50 5.53
C ILE A 23 -2.84 -15.83 4.18
N ASP A 24 -2.35 -17.07 4.01
CA ASP A 24 -1.73 -17.53 2.76
C ASP A 24 -2.73 -17.67 1.60
N LYS A 25 -4.00 -17.88 1.93
CA LYS A 25 -5.12 -18.00 0.96
C LYS A 25 -5.67 -16.65 0.53
N LEU A 26 -5.26 -15.56 1.15
CA LEU A 26 -5.78 -14.23 0.88
C LEU A 26 -5.02 -13.56 -0.27
N GLU A 27 -5.77 -12.82 -1.09
CA GLU A 27 -5.24 -11.90 -2.07
C GLU A 27 -5.08 -10.52 -1.42
N ILE A 28 -3.90 -9.94 -1.55
CA ILE A 28 -3.58 -8.61 -1.02
C ILE A 28 -3.92 -7.58 -2.09
N PHE A 29 -4.58 -6.50 -1.71
CA PHE A 29 -4.87 -5.38 -2.60
C PHE A 29 -4.58 -4.04 -1.92
N LEU A 30 -4.30 -3.00 -2.71
CA LEU A 30 -4.20 -1.63 -2.23
C LEU A 30 -5.46 -0.88 -2.66
N ARG A 31 -6.20 -0.33 -1.70
CA ARG A 31 -7.43 0.42 -2.00
C ARG A 31 -7.11 1.84 -2.45
N TYR A 32 -6.31 2.54 -1.65
CA TYR A 32 -5.85 3.88 -1.96
C TYR A 32 -4.47 4.13 -1.34
N VAL A 33 -3.81 5.15 -1.87
CA VAL A 33 -2.71 5.85 -1.20
C VAL A 33 -3.16 7.27 -0.86
N ARG A 34 -2.56 7.85 0.16
CA ARG A 34 -2.73 9.26 0.50
C ARG A 34 -1.41 9.89 0.89
N ALA A 35 -1.24 11.15 0.54
CA ALA A 35 -0.08 11.96 0.92
C ALA A 35 -0.57 13.26 1.55
N GLU A 36 0.12 13.72 2.59
CA GLU A 36 -0.15 15.02 3.19
C GLU A 36 0.52 16.11 2.36
N ASN A 37 -0.25 17.10 1.92
CA ASN A 37 0.26 18.23 1.17
C ASN A 37 0.85 19.32 2.11
N ASN A 38 1.39 20.39 1.51
CA ASN A 38 1.98 21.52 2.25
C ASN A 38 1.00 22.29 3.16
N TRP A 39 -0.31 22.04 3.05
CA TRP A 39 -1.36 22.65 3.85
C TRP A 39 -1.86 21.71 4.96
N ASN A 40 -1.19 20.58 5.20
CA ASN A 40 -1.60 19.52 6.13
C ASN A 40 -2.93 18.86 5.75
N GLU A 41 -3.26 18.83 4.46
CA GLU A 41 -4.44 18.15 3.94
C GLU A 41 -4.04 16.84 3.26
N TRP A 42 -4.83 15.80 3.49
CA TRP A 42 -4.63 14.49 2.85
C TRP A 42 -5.21 14.50 1.44
N VAL A 43 -4.35 14.30 0.44
CA VAL A 43 -4.73 14.07 -0.94
C VAL A 43 -4.70 12.56 -1.19
N TYR A 44 -5.80 12.02 -1.69
CA TYR A 44 -5.98 10.59 -1.91
C TYR A 44 -5.85 10.27 -3.39
N LEU A 45 -5.34 9.07 -3.67
CA LEU A 45 -5.44 8.45 -4.98
C LEU A 45 -5.89 7.01 -4.81
N SER A 46 -7.00 6.66 -5.44
CA SER A 46 -7.59 5.34 -5.41
C SER A 46 -7.62 4.71 -6.81
N ARG A 47 -7.98 3.43 -6.88
CA ARG A 47 -8.14 2.73 -8.16
C ARG A 47 -9.16 3.41 -9.08
N ASP A 48 -10.25 3.91 -8.52
CA ASP A 48 -11.32 4.54 -9.29
C ASP A 48 -10.95 5.95 -9.76
N GLU A 49 -9.94 6.56 -9.14
CA GLU A 49 -9.57 7.96 -9.36
C GLU A 49 -8.24 8.13 -10.09
N GLY A 50 -7.28 7.18 -10.04
CA GLY A 50 -6.02 7.40 -10.74
C GLY A 50 -4.92 6.33 -10.71
N PHE A 51 -5.20 5.09 -10.30
CA PHE A 51 -4.27 3.98 -10.59
C PHE A 51 -4.66 3.29 -11.90
N SER A 52 -3.74 3.21 -12.86
CA SER A 52 -3.92 2.32 -14.00
C SER A 52 -3.69 0.87 -13.58
N GLU A 53 -2.66 0.63 -12.76
CA GLU A 53 -2.20 -0.71 -12.40
C GLU A 53 -1.56 -0.71 -11.00
N ILE A 54 -1.74 -1.79 -10.24
CA ILE A 54 -1.04 -2.05 -8.97
C ILE A 54 -0.50 -3.48 -9.02
N TYR A 55 0.80 -3.63 -8.74
CA TYR A 55 1.47 -4.93 -8.72
C TYR A 55 2.16 -5.17 -7.39
N PHE A 56 1.76 -6.24 -6.70
CA PHE A 56 2.48 -6.77 -5.55
C PHE A 56 3.45 -7.86 -6.00
N LYS A 57 4.73 -7.51 -6.12
CA LYS A 57 5.83 -8.42 -6.48
C LYS A 57 6.53 -8.97 -5.23
N ASN A 58 7.24 -10.08 -5.41
CA ASN A 58 8.10 -10.69 -4.38
C ASN A 58 7.39 -10.96 -3.03
N ARG A 59 6.09 -11.26 -3.07
CA ARG A 59 5.28 -11.53 -1.87
C ARG A 59 5.84 -12.71 -1.10
N LYS A 60 6.11 -12.52 0.20
CA LYS A 60 6.42 -13.57 1.16
C LYS A 60 5.57 -13.37 2.41
N ILE A 61 5.03 -14.45 2.94
CA ILE A 61 4.34 -14.47 4.23
C ILE A 61 5.17 -15.34 5.15
N ILE A 62 5.62 -14.76 6.26
CA ILE A 62 6.51 -15.38 7.23
C ILE A 62 5.75 -15.42 8.55
N SER A 63 5.50 -16.62 9.07
CA SER A 63 5.00 -16.78 10.44
C SER A 63 6.12 -16.39 11.40
N GLU A 64 5.83 -15.46 12.31
CA GLU A 64 6.74 -15.08 13.38
C GLU A 64 6.63 -16.08 14.55
N LYS A 65 7.62 -16.07 15.44
CA LYS A 65 7.69 -17.02 16.58
C LYS A 65 6.57 -16.82 17.61
N GLU A 66 5.94 -15.65 17.63
CA GLU A 66 4.80 -15.33 18.47
C GLU A 66 3.53 -15.88 17.81
N ASN A 67 2.68 -16.55 18.59
CA ASN A 67 1.45 -17.16 18.08
C ASN A 67 0.63 -16.13 17.30
N ASN A 68 0.24 -16.48 16.06
CA ASN A 68 -0.65 -15.70 15.19
C ASN A 68 -0.10 -14.35 14.68
N LEU A 69 1.20 -14.09 14.81
CA LEU A 69 1.85 -12.94 14.16
C LEU A 69 2.43 -13.35 12.80
N TYR A 70 2.11 -12.59 11.75
CA TYR A 70 2.63 -12.80 10.42
C TYR A 70 3.31 -11.55 9.88
N ARG A 71 4.44 -11.75 9.21
CA ARG A 71 5.13 -10.71 8.46
C ARG A 71 4.93 -10.94 6.98
N ILE A 72 4.31 -9.97 6.32
CA ILE A 72 4.15 -9.96 4.88
C ILE A 72 5.19 -9.04 4.28
N GLU A 73 6.09 -9.61 3.49
CA GLU A 73 7.05 -8.85 2.70
C GLU A 73 6.55 -8.76 1.26
N TYR A 74 6.48 -7.57 0.69
CA TYR A 74 6.01 -7.37 -0.69
C TYR A 74 6.59 -6.09 -1.29
N LEU A 75 6.85 -6.09 -2.59
CA LEU A 75 7.14 -4.87 -3.35
C LEU A 75 5.86 -4.41 -4.04
N ALA A 76 5.32 -3.24 -3.68
CA ALA A 76 4.17 -2.67 -4.36
C ALA A 76 4.62 -1.66 -5.42
N GLU A 77 4.33 -1.94 -6.69
CA GLU A 77 4.50 -0.99 -7.79
C GLU A 77 3.13 -0.42 -8.17
N ILE A 78 3.03 0.90 -8.23
CA ILE A 78 1.80 1.60 -8.57
C ILE A 78 2.04 2.37 -9.87
N LYS A 79 1.23 2.09 -10.88
CA LYS A 79 1.20 2.86 -12.11
C LYS A 79 0.05 3.84 -12.08
N PHE A 80 0.37 5.00 -12.61
CA PHE A 80 -0.32 6.23 -12.40
C PHE A 80 -0.89 6.72 -13.75
N ASP A 81 -2.19 7.02 -13.82
CA ASP A 81 -2.82 7.71 -14.97
C ASP A 81 -2.53 9.23 -14.97
N GLU A 82 -1.81 9.71 -16.00
CA GLU A 82 -1.25 11.08 -16.08
C GLU A 82 -2.26 12.22 -15.84
N GLN A 83 -3.55 12.02 -16.09
CA GLN A 83 -4.55 13.09 -16.07
C GLN A 83 -5.16 13.35 -14.68
N SER A 84 -5.11 12.38 -13.75
CA SER A 84 -5.77 12.46 -12.44
C SER A 84 -4.84 12.88 -11.29
N GLN A 85 -3.65 13.40 -11.60
CA GLN A 85 -2.51 13.25 -10.69
C GLN A 85 -1.75 14.51 -10.36
N HIS A 86 -2.11 15.65 -10.92
CA HIS A 86 -1.33 16.86 -10.66
C HIS A 86 -1.30 17.22 -9.18
N GLU A 87 -2.43 17.10 -8.47
CA GLU A 87 -2.51 17.38 -7.04
C GLU A 87 -1.80 16.32 -6.21
N PHE A 88 -1.99 15.03 -6.53
CA PHE A 88 -1.34 13.93 -5.81
C PHE A 88 0.19 13.89 -6.03
N ILE A 89 0.66 14.07 -7.27
CA ILE A 89 2.09 14.18 -7.61
C ILE A 89 2.71 15.40 -6.92
N SER A 90 1.97 16.51 -6.84
CA SER A 90 2.42 17.69 -6.09
C SER A 90 2.54 17.36 -4.59
N ALA A 91 1.55 16.70 -3.99
CA ALA A 91 1.62 16.25 -2.61
C ALA A 91 2.80 15.29 -2.38
N LEU A 92 3.11 14.39 -3.31
CA LEU A 92 4.32 13.54 -3.24
C LEU A 92 5.62 14.34 -3.29
N ASN A 93 5.72 15.33 -4.19
CA ASN A 93 6.93 16.13 -4.40
C ASN A 93 7.25 17.06 -3.22
N TYR A 94 6.22 17.51 -2.49
CA TYR A 94 6.35 18.47 -1.41
C TYR A 94 5.90 17.89 -0.06
N CYS A 95 5.87 16.57 0.05
CA CYS A 95 5.38 15.84 1.21
C CYS A 95 6.13 16.28 2.49
N GLY A 96 5.45 17.04 3.36
CA GLY A 96 5.97 17.50 4.65
C GLY A 96 5.62 16.57 5.82
N GLY A 97 4.60 15.72 5.64
CA GLY A 97 4.13 14.72 6.59
C GLY A 97 3.70 13.46 5.85
N GLY A 98 3.95 12.29 6.45
CA GLY A 98 4.14 11.01 5.75
C GLY A 98 3.08 10.59 4.74
N MET A 99 3.42 9.62 3.89
CA MET A 99 2.46 8.99 3.00
C MET A 99 1.84 7.78 3.70
N GLN A 100 0.62 7.40 3.35
CA GLN A 100 -0.06 6.24 3.90
C GLN A 100 -0.83 5.49 2.81
N GLY A 101 -1.03 4.20 2.99
CA GLY A 101 -1.90 3.39 2.14
C GLY A 101 -2.90 2.62 2.95
N LEU A 102 -4.05 2.33 2.34
CA LEU A 102 -5.01 1.38 2.87
C LEU A 102 -4.84 0.07 2.10
N ILE A 103 -4.22 -0.92 2.74
CA ILE A 103 -4.08 -2.26 2.19
C ILE A 103 -5.25 -3.12 2.69
N GLY A 104 -5.64 -4.12 1.92
CA GLY A 104 -6.66 -5.06 2.34
C GLY A 104 -6.39 -6.47 1.87
N PHE A 105 -7.16 -7.38 2.46
CA PHE A 105 -7.14 -8.81 2.19
C PHE A 105 -8.51 -9.22 1.67
N LYS A 106 -8.54 -9.95 0.56
CA LYS A 106 -9.76 -10.49 -0.01
C LYS A 106 -9.65 -11.98 -0.28
N LEU A 107 -10.78 -12.67 -0.20
CA LEU A 107 -10.94 -14.06 -0.60
C LEU A 107 -12.13 -14.13 -1.54
N ASN A 108 -11.97 -14.74 -2.72
CA ASN A 108 -13.06 -14.87 -3.71
C ASN A 108 -13.77 -13.54 -4.06
N ASN A 109 -13.01 -12.43 -4.13
CA ASN A 109 -13.49 -11.05 -4.31
C ASN A 109 -14.27 -10.42 -3.14
N GLU A 110 -14.38 -11.11 -1.99
CA GLU A 110 -14.94 -10.53 -0.77
C GLU A 110 -13.81 -9.95 0.10
N ILE A 111 -13.99 -8.72 0.56
CA ILE A 111 -13.03 -8.06 1.45
C ILE A 111 -13.21 -8.63 2.85
N ILE A 112 -12.11 -9.15 3.40
CA ILE A 112 -12.05 -9.74 4.74
C ILE A 112 -11.58 -8.70 5.75
N GLU A 113 -10.53 -7.94 5.42
CA GLU A 113 -9.92 -6.97 6.32
C GLU A 113 -9.22 -5.85 5.54
N GLU A 114 -9.12 -4.67 6.14
CA GLU A 114 -8.38 -3.51 5.62
C GLU A 114 -7.62 -2.81 6.75
N GLU A 115 -6.38 -2.39 6.49
CA GLU A 115 -5.52 -1.73 7.46
C GLU A 115 -4.72 -0.57 6.84
N LEU A 116 -4.59 0.53 7.59
CA LEU A 116 -3.76 1.66 7.21
C LEU A 116 -2.30 1.40 7.57
N PHE A 117 -1.40 1.64 6.63
CA PHE A 117 0.04 1.52 6.84
C PHE A 117 0.79 2.75 6.35
N GLU A 118 1.92 3.05 6.99
CA GLU A 118 2.81 4.14 6.58
C GLU A 118 3.62 3.77 5.35
N ILE A 119 3.77 4.76 4.47
CA ILE A 119 4.45 4.71 3.18
C ILE A 119 5.56 5.79 3.23
N ARG A 120 6.81 5.42 2.97
CA ARG A 120 7.98 6.33 2.85
C ARG A 120 8.47 6.48 1.41
N CYS A 121 8.23 7.63 0.79
CA CYS A 121 8.73 7.88 -0.57
C CYS A 121 10.27 7.81 -0.61
N ILE A 122 10.84 7.09 -1.60
CA ILE A 122 12.27 7.13 -1.92
C ILE A 122 12.38 7.68 -3.34
N ASP A 123 12.97 8.87 -3.48
CA ASP A 123 13.34 9.40 -4.80
C ASP A 123 14.58 8.67 -5.29
N TYR A 124 14.48 8.03 -6.45
CA TYR A 124 15.63 7.53 -7.19
C TYR A 124 16.20 8.69 -8.02
N ALA A 125 17.34 9.23 -7.58
CA ALA A 125 18.11 10.25 -8.28
C ALA A 125 18.89 9.70 -9.48
#